data_AF-A0A2G2GNN4-F1
#
_entry.id   AF-A0A2G2GNN4-F1
#
_cell.length_a   1.000
_cell.length_b   1.000
_cell.length_c   1.000
_cell.angle_alpha   90.00
_cell.angle_beta   90.00
_cell.angle_gamma   90.00
#
_symmetry.space_group_name_H-M   'P 1'
#
loop_
_entity.id
_entity.type
_entity.pdbx_description
1 polymer ?
#
loop_
_entity_poly.entity_id
_entity_poly.type
_entity_poly.pdbx_seq_one_letter_code
_entity_poly.pdbx_strand_id
1 'polypeptide(L)'
;MRTFEKLEAALEHPVHRGAPKDAATFLLHVGEEALENWIEAKELEPTDQVREGFRILALHRQGAKGDPSFNACRETARELVYHYNLICLDPDHPQTNHRLEMMQLVAKHLVFFIGGKLQVAGLGEFCCAAKPIRLESI
;
A
#
# COMPACT_ATOMS: atom_id res chain seq x y z
N MET A 1 7.61 4.44 10.42
CA MET A 1 6.82 3.44 9.68
C MET A 1 5.90 2.67 10.63
N ARG A 2 4.63 2.47 10.26
CA ARG A 2 3.69 1.55 10.91
C ARG A 2 4.02 0.09 10.61
N THR A 3 3.71 -0.83 11.54
CA THR A 3 3.75 -2.27 11.26
C THR A 3 2.67 -2.66 10.26
N PHE A 4 2.82 -3.81 9.60
CA PHE A 4 1.87 -4.28 8.59
C PHE A 4 0.43 -4.39 9.11
N GLU A 5 0.24 -4.99 10.28
CA GLU A 5 -1.07 -5.08 10.96
C GLU A 5 -1.70 -3.70 11.19
N LYS A 6 -0.89 -2.70 11.56
CA LYS A 6 -1.36 -1.32 11.75
C LYS A 6 -1.71 -0.65 10.42
N LEU A 7 -1.06 -1.00 9.31
CA LEU A 7 -1.42 -0.51 7.98
C LEU A 7 -2.77 -1.07 7.52
N GLU A 8 -3.00 -2.37 7.73
CA GLU A 8 -4.28 -3.01 7.43
C GLU A 8 -5.42 -2.38 8.25
N ALA A 9 -5.25 -2.28 9.57
CA ALA A 9 -6.23 -1.66 10.46
C ALA A 9 -6.52 -0.19 10.09
N ALA A 10 -5.51 0.54 9.62
CA ALA A 10 -5.66 1.93 9.20
C ALA A 10 -6.47 2.09 7.91
N LEU A 11 -6.59 1.03 7.10
CA LEU A 11 -7.37 1.01 5.87
C LEU A 11 -8.79 0.44 6.04
N GLU A 12 -9.12 -0.21 7.16
CA GLU A 12 -10.45 -0.81 7.39
C GLU A 12 -11.59 0.22 7.32
N HIS A 13 -11.33 1.47 7.73
CA HIS A 13 -12.35 2.51 7.79
C HIS A 13 -12.26 3.45 6.58
N PRO A 14 -13.40 3.94 6.03
CA PRO A 14 -13.39 4.92 4.95
C PRO A 14 -12.59 6.18 5.31
N VAL A 15 -11.70 6.63 4.42
CA VAL A 15 -10.75 7.74 4.71
C VAL A 15 -11.39 9.14 4.59
N HIS A 16 -12.71 9.25 4.41
CA HIS A 16 -13.41 10.52 4.14
C HIS A 16 -13.50 11.50 5.33
N ARG A 17 -12.66 11.38 6.36
CA ARG A 17 -12.64 12.35 7.47
C ARG A 17 -11.61 13.45 7.19
N GLY A 18 -12.08 14.61 6.73
CA GLY A 18 -11.25 15.82 6.57
C GLY A 18 -11.12 16.30 5.12
N ALA A 19 -10.07 17.08 4.83
CA ALA A 19 -9.85 17.61 3.49
C ALA A 19 -9.41 16.49 2.53
N PRO A 20 -9.89 16.45 1.26
CA PRO A 20 -9.54 15.41 0.31
C PRO A 20 -8.04 15.21 0.09
N LYS A 21 -7.27 16.31 0.12
CA LYS A 21 -5.81 16.26 -0.04
C LYS A 21 -5.12 15.56 1.13
N ASP A 22 -5.63 15.71 2.34
CA ASP A 22 -5.07 15.06 3.53
C ASP A 22 -5.33 13.56 3.46
N ALA A 23 -6.56 13.16 3.06
CA ALA A 23 -6.92 11.76 2.85
C ALA A 23 -6.06 11.12 1.73
N ALA A 24 -5.86 11.80 0.61
CA ALA A 24 -5.01 11.31 -0.48
C ALA A 24 -3.54 11.18 -0.04
N THR A 25 -3.01 12.17 0.70
CA THR A 25 -1.64 12.14 1.24
C THR A 25 -1.46 10.97 2.19
N PHE A 26 -2.43 10.75 3.09
CA PHE A 26 -2.44 9.60 3.98
C PHE A 26 -2.39 8.27 3.22
N LEU A 27 -3.24 8.11 2.19
CA LEU A 27 -3.30 6.89 1.39
C LEU A 27 -2.00 6.63 0.61
N LEU A 28 -1.38 7.69 0.07
CA LEU A 28 -0.08 7.58 -0.60
C LEU A 28 1.01 7.13 0.39
N HIS A 29 1.07 7.74 1.58
CA HIS A 29 2.02 7.35 2.62
C HIS A 29 1.80 5.92 3.13
N VAL A 30 0.56 5.44 3.23
CA VAL A 30 0.28 4.03 3.56
C VAL A 30 0.94 3.09 2.53
N GLY A 31 0.85 3.43 1.24
CA GLY A 31 1.52 2.67 0.18
C GLY A 31 3.04 2.71 0.27
N GLU A 32 3.62 3.86 0.65
CA GLU A 32 5.06 3.99 0.89
C GLU A 32 5.51 3.15 2.08
N GLU A 33 4.84 3.24 3.22
CA GLU A 33 5.16 2.45 4.41
C GLU A 33 5.04 0.93 4.16
N ALA A 34 4.11 0.49 3.32
CA ALA A 34 4.03 -0.91 2.93
C ALA A 34 5.29 -1.37 2.17
N LEU A 35 5.82 -0.52 1.27
CA LEU A 35 7.06 -0.81 0.56
C LEU A 35 8.29 -0.71 1.46
N GLU A 36 8.31 0.23 2.41
CA GLU A 36 9.35 0.31 3.44
C GLU A 36 9.39 -0.99 4.26
N ASN A 37 8.24 -1.51 4.70
CA ASN A 37 8.17 -2.78 5.45
C ASN A 37 8.80 -3.93 4.65
N TRP A 38 8.55 -3.99 3.34
CA TRP A 38 9.16 -5.00 2.47
C TRP A 38 10.69 -4.87 2.35
N ILE A 39 11.18 -3.64 2.27
CA ILE A 39 12.60 -3.34 2.10
C ILE A 39 13.35 -3.60 3.41
N GLU A 40 12.84 -3.09 4.53
CA GLU A 40 13.41 -3.31 5.86
C GLU A 40 13.41 -4.78 6.26
N ALA A 41 12.37 -5.53 5.92
CA ALA A 41 12.32 -6.98 6.18
C ALA A 41 13.37 -7.77 5.40
N LYS A 42 13.99 -7.17 4.36
CA LYS A 42 15.14 -7.71 3.64
C LYS A 42 16.48 -7.14 4.15
N GLU A 43 16.48 -6.48 5.30
CA GLU A 43 17.64 -5.84 5.92
C GLU A 43 18.26 -4.74 5.04
N LEU A 44 17.42 -4.04 4.27
CA LEU A 44 17.82 -2.91 3.43
C LEU A 44 17.26 -1.61 4.01
N GLU A 45 18.02 -0.52 3.85
CA GLU A 45 17.55 0.84 4.18
C GLU A 45 16.58 1.33 3.07
N PRO A 46 15.35 1.76 3.39
CA PRO A 46 14.44 2.36 2.42
C PRO A 46 15.02 3.62 1.78
N THR A 47 14.86 3.76 0.46
CA THR A 47 15.38 4.93 -0.25
C THR A 47 14.54 6.19 -0.02
N ASP A 48 15.21 7.32 0.15
CA ASP A 48 14.59 8.65 0.13
C ASP A 48 14.59 9.30 -1.27
N GLN A 49 15.05 8.56 -2.28
CA GLN A 49 15.01 9.03 -3.66
C GLN A 49 13.58 9.13 -4.17
N VAL A 50 13.40 9.95 -5.20
CA VAL A 50 12.16 10.04 -5.96
C VAL A 50 12.36 9.50 -7.37
N ARG A 51 11.31 8.89 -7.92
CA ARG A 51 11.26 8.49 -9.33
C ARG A 51 9.95 9.01 -9.92
N GLU A 52 10.03 9.64 -11.08
CA GLU A 52 8.85 10.27 -11.71
C GLU A 52 8.15 11.28 -10.75
N GLY A 53 8.90 11.87 -9.81
CA GLY A 53 8.40 12.82 -8.81
C GLY A 53 7.89 12.20 -7.50
N PHE A 54 7.85 10.87 -7.38
CA PHE A 54 7.27 10.20 -6.20
C PHE A 54 8.23 9.21 -5.56
N ARG A 55 8.26 9.18 -4.22
CA ARG A 55 9.11 8.26 -3.45
C ARG A 55 8.59 6.83 -3.51
N ILE A 56 7.27 6.61 -3.48
CA ILE A 56 6.65 5.28 -3.70
C ILE A 56 7.19 4.54 -4.93
N LEU A 57 7.47 5.25 -6.03
CA LEU A 57 7.99 4.64 -7.27
C LEU A 57 9.48 4.29 -7.19
N ALA A 58 10.25 5.02 -6.38
CA ALA A 58 11.64 4.70 -6.08
C ALA A 58 11.72 3.48 -5.13
N LEU A 59 10.90 3.47 -4.07
CA LEU A 59 10.77 2.35 -3.14
C LEU A 59 10.36 1.07 -3.87
N HIS A 60 9.34 1.13 -4.74
CA HIS A 60 8.94 -0.01 -5.56
C HIS A 60 10.11 -0.56 -6.39
N ARG A 61 10.86 0.33 -7.07
CA ARG A 61 12.02 -0.08 -7.87
C ARG A 61 13.08 -0.77 -7.03
N GLN A 62 13.36 -0.26 -5.82
CA GLN A 62 14.29 -0.89 -4.88
C GLN A 62 13.78 -2.27 -4.46
N GLY A 63 12.53 -2.36 -4.00
CA GLY A 63 11.91 -3.60 -3.53
C GLY A 63 11.77 -4.70 -4.59
N ALA A 64 11.65 -4.33 -5.86
CA ALA A 64 11.56 -5.26 -6.99
C ALA A 64 12.93 -5.78 -7.49
N LYS A 65 14.05 -5.19 -7.04
CA LYS A 65 15.37 -5.59 -7.52
C LYS A 65 15.67 -7.04 -7.10
N GLY A 66 15.86 -7.91 -8.08
CA GLY A 66 16.10 -9.34 -7.85
C GLY A 66 14.86 -10.17 -7.52
N ASP A 67 13.66 -9.59 -7.50
CA ASP A 67 12.39 -10.30 -7.32
C ASP A 67 11.40 -9.92 -8.45
N PRO A 68 11.41 -10.66 -9.59
CA PRO A 68 10.52 -10.38 -10.72
C PRO A 68 9.04 -10.43 -10.37
N SER A 69 8.65 -11.27 -9.40
CA SER A 69 7.25 -11.39 -8.98
C SER A 69 6.79 -10.15 -8.20
N PHE A 70 7.69 -9.48 -7.49
CA PHE A 70 7.37 -8.22 -6.81
C PHE A 70 7.11 -7.07 -7.79
N ASN A 71 7.70 -7.09 -8.98
CA ASN A 71 7.44 -6.08 -10.01
C ASN A 71 5.97 -6.06 -10.50
N ALA A 72 5.15 -7.06 -10.13
CA ALA A 72 3.72 -7.09 -10.44
C ALA A 72 2.94 -5.94 -9.80
N CYS A 73 3.39 -5.37 -8.68
CA CYS A 73 2.71 -4.24 -8.03
C CYS A 73 3.12 -2.86 -8.58
N ARG A 74 3.96 -2.82 -9.63
CA ARG A 74 4.41 -1.58 -10.28
C ARG A 74 3.25 -0.68 -10.72
N GLU A 75 2.23 -1.27 -11.32
CA GLU A 75 1.08 -0.51 -11.83
C GLU A 75 0.16 -0.06 -10.69
N THR A 76 0.01 -0.86 -9.63
CA THR A 76 -0.71 -0.44 -8.41
C THR A 76 -0.06 0.78 -7.76
N ALA A 77 1.28 0.82 -7.69
CA ALA A 77 2.00 2.00 -7.18
C ALA A 77 1.79 3.24 -8.07
N ARG A 78 1.72 3.08 -9.40
CA ARG A 78 1.39 4.19 -10.32
C ARG A 78 -0.05 4.64 -10.20
N GLU A 79 -0.98 3.73 -9.98
CA GLU A 79 -2.39 4.04 -9.83
C GLU A 79 -2.66 4.86 -8.57
N LEU A 80 -1.95 4.59 -7.46
CA LEU A 80 -1.96 5.45 -6.27
C LEU A 80 -1.51 6.88 -6.59
N VAL A 81 -0.40 7.02 -7.31
CA VAL A 81 0.12 8.32 -7.76
C VAL A 81 -0.89 9.03 -8.68
N TYR A 82 -1.55 8.30 -9.57
CA TYR A 82 -2.57 8.84 -10.46
C TYR A 82 -3.75 9.44 -9.67
N HIS A 83 -4.33 8.68 -8.73
CA HIS A 83 -5.44 9.18 -7.92
C HIS A 83 -5.03 10.35 -7.02
N TYR A 84 -3.85 10.26 -6.40
CA TYR A 84 -3.27 11.36 -5.63
C TYR A 84 -3.23 12.66 -6.44
N ASN A 85 -2.68 12.60 -7.66
CA ASN A 85 -2.57 13.76 -8.54
C ASN A 85 -3.94 14.34 -8.89
N LEU A 86 -4.93 13.52 -9.23
CA LEU A 86 -6.28 14.01 -9.55
C LEU A 86 -6.92 14.78 -8.39
N ILE A 87 -6.75 14.29 -7.16
CA ILE A 87 -7.33 14.88 -5.95
C ILE A 87 -6.56 16.16 -5.56
N CYS A 88 -5.24 16.16 -5.70
CA CYS A 88 -4.41 17.31 -5.36
C CYS A 88 -4.57 18.47 -6.37
N LEU A 89 -4.73 18.16 -7.66
CA LEU A 89 -4.92 19.15 -8.72
C LEU A 89 -6.29 19.81 -8.68
N ASP A 90 -7.36 19.03 -8.48
CA ASP A 90 -8.74 19.53 -8.44
C ASP A 90 -9.53 18.87 -7.30
N PRO A 91 -9.36 19.36 -6.06
CA PRO A 91 -10.01 18.76 -4.88
C PRO A 91 -11.53 18.93 -4.89
N ASP A 92 -12.05 19.96 -5.54
CA ASP A 92 -13.49 20.28 -5.59
C ASP A 92 -14.21 19.57 -6.75
N HIS A 93 -13.50 18.74 -7.51
CA HIS A 93 -14.07 17.96 -8.60
C HIS A 93 -15.26 17.09 -8.11
N PRO A 94 -16.37 17.00 -8.85
CA PRO A 94 -17.56 16.23 -8.44
C PRO A 94 -17.29 14.73 -8.15
N GLN A 95 -16.19 14.20 -8.66
CA GLN A 95 -15.75 12.80 -8.51
C GLN A 95 -14.70 12.59 -7.41
N THR A 96 -14.33 13.61 -6.65
CA THR A 96 -13.25 13.50 -5.64
C THR A 96 -13.51 12.39 -4.62
N ASN A 97 -14.74 12.25 -4.12
CA ASN A 97 -15.09 11.19 -3.17
C ASN A 97 -14.89 9.80 -3.79
N HIS A 98 -15.36 9.59 -5.03
CA HIS A 98 -15.15 8.33 -5.74
C HIS A 98 -13.66 8.05 -6.01
N ARG A 99 -12.88 9.09 -6.34
CA ARG A 99 -11.42 8.96 -6.50
C ARG A 99 -10.73 8.55 -5.20
N LEU A 100 -11.20 9.06 -4.05
CA LEU A 100 -10.69 8.65 -2.73
C LEU A 100 -11.04 7.21 -2.40
N GLU A 101 -12.26 6.77 -2.68
CA GLU A 101 -12.68 5.37 -2.51
C GLU A 101 -11.80 4.43 -3.34
N MET A 102 -11.59 4.78 -4.61
CA MET A 102 -10.71 4.01 -5.50
C MET A 102 -9.27 4.01 -4.99
N MET A 103 -8.72 5.17 -4.61
CA MET A 103 -7.37 5.25 -4.06
C MET A 103 -7.21 4.39 -2.80
N GLN A 104 -8.25 4.33 -1.95
CA GLN A 104 -8.24 3.46 -0.77
C GLN A 104 -8.23 1.98 -1.15
N LEU A 105 -9.01 1.56 -2.14
CA LEU A 105 -9.00 0.18 -2.65
C LEU A 105 -7.64 -0.19 -3.24
N VAL A 106 -7.02 0.71 -4.00
CA VAL A 106 -5.68 0.51 -4.56
C VAL A 106 -4.62 0.42 -3.45
N ALA A 107 -4.71 1.25 -2.40
CA ALA A 107 -3.83 1.19 -1.24
C ALA A 107 -3.99 -0.16 -0.50
N LYS A 108 -5.24 -0.61 -0.28
CA LYS A 108 -5.54 -1.93 0.29
C LYS A 108 -4.93 -3.06 -0.53
N HIS A 109 -5.10 -3.01 -1.85
CA HIS A 109 -4.52 -4.00 -2.73
C HIS A 109 -2.99 -4.06 -2.61
N LEU A 110 -2.32 -2.90 -2.60
CA LEU A 110 -0.88 -2.83 -2.45
C LEU A 110 -0.42 -3.42 -1.10
N VAL A 111 -1.10 -3.04 -0.01
CA VAL A 111 -0.82 -3.58 1.33
C VAL A 111 -1.02 -5.09 1.32
N PHE A 112 -2.18 -5.62 0.95
CA PHE A 112 -2.37 -7.09 0.98
C PHE A 112 -1.41 -7.86 0.06
N PHE A 113 -1.08 -7.31 -1.11
CA PHE A 113 -0.08 -7.90 -1.99
C PHE A 113 1.28 -8.01 -1.29
N ILE A 114 1.77 -6.93 -0.68
CA ILE A 114 3.06 -6.90 0.00
C ILE A 114 3.03 -7.78 1.26
N GLY A 115 1.94 -7.79 2.01
CA GLY A 115 1.75 -8.66 3.17
C GLY A 115 1.84 -10.13 2.79
N GLY A 116 1.19 -10.53 1.69
CA GLY A 116 1.31 -11.87 1.14
C GLY A 116 2.74 -12.20 0.70
N LYS A 117 3.48 -11.23 0.13
CA LYS A 117 4.89 -11.40 -0.24
C LYS A 117 5.81 -11.60 0.96
N LEU A 118 5.59 -10.83 2.03
CA LEU A 118 6.30 -10.98 3.30
C LEU A 118 6.00 -12.35 3.92
N GLN A 119 4.74 -12.79 3.92
CA GLN A 119 4.34 -14.10 4.43
C GLN A 119 4.99 -15.26 3.66
N VAL A 120 4.96 -15.22 2.32
CA VAL A 120 5.59 -16.24 1.46
C VAL A 120 7.10 -16.29 1.67
N ALA A 121 7.74 -15.15 1.94
CA ALA A 121 9.16 -15.08 2.22
C ALA A 121 9.53 -15.48 3.66
N GLY A 122 8.54 -15.69 4.55
CA GLY A 122 8.78 -15.93 5.98
C GLY A 122 9.36 -14.72 6.70
N LEU A 123 9.09 -13.51 6.19
CA LEU A 123 9.68 -12.26 6.68
C LEU A 123 8.64 -11.47 7.49
N GLY A 124 8.75 -11.52 8.82
CA GLY A 124 7.85 -10.85 9.76
C GLY A 124 7.11 -11.83 10.68
N GLU A 125 6.37 -11.28 11.65
CA GLU A 125 5.58 -12.08 12.58
C GLU A 125 4.17 -12.30 12.03
N PHE A 126 3.95 -13.46 11.41
CA PHE A 126 2.62 -13.88 10.99
C PHE A 126 2.02 -14.82 12.02
N CYS A 127 0.86 -14.45 12.55
CA CYS A 127 0.12 -15.35 13.44
C CYS A 127 -0.39 -16.53 12.61
N CYS A 128 0.21 -17.70 12.79
CA CYS A 128 -0.18 -18.98 12.16
C CYS A 128 -1.58 -19.48 12.59
N ALA A 129 -2.42 -18.63 13.17
CA ALA A 129 -3.82 -18.92 13.46
C ALA A 129 -4.63 -18.91 12.15
N ALA A 130 -4.37 -19.89 11.28
CA ALA A 130 -5.31 -20.24 10.24
C ALA A 130 -6.62 -20.62 10.95
N LYS A 131 -7.65 -19.75 10.88
CA LYS A 131 -9.01 -20.16 11.23
C LYS A 131 -9.31 -21.41 10.41
N PRO A 132 -9.75 -22.54 11.02
CA PRO A 132 -10.06 -23.73 10.25
C PRO A 132 -11.17 -23.40 9.25
N ILE A 133 -10.80 -23.30 7.98
CA ILE A 133 -11.74 -23.14 6.87
C ILE A 133 -12.36 -24.52 6.65
N ARG A 134 -13.56 -24.70 7.23
CA ARG A 134 -14.46 -25.87 7.09
C ARG A 134 -14.04 -27.13 7.86
N LEU A 135 -14.54 -27.26 9.09
CA LEU A 135 -14.71 -28.55 9.76
C LEU A 135 -16.18 -28.89 10.05
N GLU A 136 -17.12 -28.08 9.59
CA GLU A 136 -18.56 -28.37 9.68
C GLU A 136 -19.13 -28.54 8.27
N SER A 137 -18.96 -29.74 7.75
CA SER A 137 -19.84 -30.32 6.75
C SER A 137 -20.15 -31.73 7.24
N ILE A 138 -21.06 -31.79 8.21
CA ILE A 138 -21.77 -33.01 8.62
C ILE A 138 -23.12 -32.98 7.90
#